data_AF-A0AA40GC91-F1
#
_entry.id   AF-A0AA40GC91-F1
#
_cell.length_a   1.000
_cell.length_b   1.000
_cell.length_c   1.000
_cell.angle_alpha   90.00
_cell.angle_beta   90.00
_cell.angle_gamma   90.00
#
_symmetry.space_group_name_H-M   'P 1'
#
loop_
_entity.id
_entity.type
_entity.pdbx_description
1 polymer ?
#
loop_
_entity_poly.entity_id
_entity_poly.type
_entity_poly.pdbx_seq_one_letter_code
_entity_poly.pdbx_strand_id
1 'polypeptide(L)'
;MATRSSLWHAIVLLFIEGFLLCGFLATFDYAPEADAGNRQNSYSPYLNGKPSSLPVTYTLYQDVHVMIWIGFGFLMTFLRRYGQSAIGLTFLLAAILVQVAMICEGVVHLQKNNTSYLSLK
;
A
#
# COMPACT_ATOMS: atom_id res chain seq x y z
N MET A 1 14.59 -31.95 -1.43
CA MET A 1 13.78 -32.54 -0.34
C MET A 1 13.32 -31.52 0.72
N ALA A 2 13.36 -30.21 0.44
CA ALA A 2 13.06 -29.14 1.42
C ALA A 2 11.81 -28.30 1.09
N THR A 3 10.92 -28.80 0.22
CA THR A 3 9.79 -28.01 -0.33
C THR A 3 8.50 -28.13 0.49
N ARG A 4 8.30 -29.21 1.25
CA ARG A 4 7.03 -29.43 1.98
C ARG A 4 6.83 -28.45 3.14
N SER A 5 7.87 -28.09 3.87
CA SER A 5 7.77 -27.10 4.94
C SER A 5 7.70 -25.67 4.39
N SER A 6 8.46 -25.32 3.36
CA SER A 6 8.38 -23.97 2.75
C SER A 6 7.02 -23.68 2.11
N LEU A 7 6.37 -24.69 1.53
CA LEU A 7 4.99 -24.58 1.03
C LEU A 7 4.00 -24.23 2.13
N TRP A 8 4.14 -24.81 3.33
CA TRP A 8 3.29 -24.47 4.48
C TRP A 8 3.43 -22.99 4.88
N HIS A 9 4.64 -22.44 4.91
CA HIS A 9 4.86 -21.03 5.22
C HIS A 9 4.22 -20.13 4.16
N ALA A 10 4.34 -20.48 2.88
CA ALA A 10 3.71 -19.75 1.79
C ALA A 10 2.18 -19.78 1.87
N ILE A 11 1.59 -20.93 2.21
CA ILE A 11 0.14 -21.07 2.40
C ILE A 11 -0.34 -20.18 3.55
N VAL A 12 0.36 -20.19 4.69
CA VAL A 12 0.02 -19.33 5.83
C VAL A 12 0.08 -17.85 5.46
N LEU A 13 1.12 -17.43 4.72
CA LEU A 13 1.23 -16.05 4.25
C LEU A 13 0.08 -15.65 3.32
N LEU A 14 -0.35 -16.53 2.41
CA LEU A 14 -1.50 -16.26 1.54
C LEU A 14 -2.81 -16.14 2.34
N PHE A 15 -3.00 -16.93 3.38
CA PHE A 15 -4.16 -16.77 4.26
C PHE A 15 -4.14 -15.44 5.02
N ILE A 16 -2.97 -15.00 5.49
CA ILE A 16 -2.80 -13.71 6.16
C ILE A 16 -3.11 -12.56 5.19
N GLU A 17 -2.55 -12.57 3.99
CA GLU A 17 -2.85 -11.56 2.95
C GLU A 17 -4.33 -11.58 2.56
N GLY A 18 -4.94 -12.76 2.40
CA GLY A 18 -6.37 -12.88 2.11
C GLY A 18 -7.24 -12.30 3.22
N PHE A 19 -6.87 -12.52 4.48
CA PHE A 19 -7.56 -11.92 5.63
C PHE A 19 -7.41 -10.40 5.66
N LEU A 20 -6.20 -9.87 5.41
CA LEU A 20 -5.96 -8.43 5.34
C LEU A 20 -6.73 -7.79 4.19
N LEU A 21 -6.79 -8.45 3.02
CA LEU A 21 -7.53 -7.96 1.87
C LEU A 21 -9.04 -7.92 2.14
N CYS A 22 -9.61 -8.95 2.77
CA CYS A 22 -11.00 -8.93 3.22
C CYS A 22 -11.25 -7.81 4.24
N GLY A 23 -10.35 -7.60 5.20
CA GLY A 23 -10.45 -6.52 6.18
C GLY A 23 -10.39 -5.13 5.55
N PHE A 24 -9.52 -4.95 4.55
CA PHE A 24 -9.42 -3.72 3.78
C PHE A 24 -10.72 -3.42 3.02
N LEU A 25 -11.26 -4.40 2.29
CA LEU A 25 -12.52 -4.25 1.55
C LEU A 25 -13.73 -3.97 2.45
N ALA A 26 -13.73 -4.50 3.68
CA ALA A 26 -14.81 -4.26 4.63
C ALA A 26 -14.77 -2.87 5.29
N THR A 27 -13.60 -2.23 5.35
CA THR A 27 -13.36 -0.99 6.10
C THR A 27 -13.35 0.24 5.20
N PHE A 28 -12.98 0.09 3.93
CA PHE A 28 -12.72 1.19 3.02
C PHE A 28 -13.70 1.24 1.86
N ASP A 29 -14.31 2.40 1.68
CA ASP A 29 -15.01 2.79 0.46
C ASP A 29 -14.21 3.85 -0.29
N TYR A 30 -14.28 3.82 -1.63
CA TYR A 30 -13.67 4.86 -2.45
C TYR A 30 -14.41 6.18 -2.26
N ALA A 31 -13.64 7.27 -2.15
CA ALA A 31 -14.21 8.61 -2.12
C ALA A 31 -14.95 8.93 -3.44
N PRO A 32 -16.05 9.70 -3.41
CA PRO A 32 -16.77 10.09 -4.63
C PRO A 32 -15.89 10.82 -5.65
N GLU A 33 -14.86 11.53 -5.20
CA GLU A 33 -13.85 12.17 -6.06
C GLU A 33 -12.82 11.21 -6.67
N ALA A 34 -12.64 10.03 -6.07
CA ALA A 34 -11.74 8.97 -6.55
C ALA A 34 -12.49 7.88 -7.36
N ASP A 35 -13.81 8.01 -7.50
CA ASP A 35 -14.63 7.06 -8.23
C ASP A 35 -14.31 7.09 -9.74
N ALA A 36 -13.86 5.94 -10.25
CA ALA A 36 -13.54 5.72 -11.66
C ALA A 36 -14.79 5.62 -12.56
N GLY A 37 -15.98 5.40 -11.99
CA GLY A 37 -17.25 5.37 -12.71
C GLY A 37 -17.71 6.74 -13.22
N ASN A 38 -17.29 7.83 -12.56
CA ASN A 38 -17.65 9.19 -12.95
C ASN A 38 -16.62 9.80 -13.91
N ARG A 39 -17.02 10.04 -15.17
CA ARG A 39 -16.16 10.66 -16.21
C ARG A 39 -15.67 12.06 -15.85
N GLN A 40 -16.32 12.73 -14.90
CA GLN A 40 -15.91 14.05 -14.41
C GLN A 40 -14.66 13.98 -13.50
N ASN A 41 -14.39 12.83 -12.89
CA ASN A 41 -13.18 12.59 -12.07
C ASN A 41 -11.97 12.18 -12.92
N SER A 42 -12.14 12.04 -14.24
CA SER A 42 -11.05 11.71 -15.16
C SER A 42 -10.17 12.94 -15.41
N TYR A 43 -9.06 13.04 -14.66
CA TYR A 43 -8.01 14.02 -14.94
C TYR A 43 -7.21 13.60 -16.17
N SER A 44 -7.55 14.14 -17.35
CA SER A 44 -6.74 13.96 -18.56
C SER A 44 -5.69 15.09 -18.68
N PRO A 45 -4.38 14.81 -18.66
CA PRO A 45 -3.35 15.84 -18.75
C PRO A 45 -3.25 16.52 -20.13
N TYR A 46 -3.87 15.94 -21.17
CA TYR A 46 -3.68 16.38 -22.56
C TYR A 46 -4.94 16.85 -23.28
N LEU A 47 -6.14 16.67 -22.71
CA LEU A 47 -7.39 16.91 -23.43
C LEU A 47 -8.01 18.28 -23.17
N ASN A 48 -7.52 19.06 -22.19
CA ASN A 48 -8.13 20.35 -21.87
C ASN A 48 -7.21 21.34 -21.11
N GLY A 49 -5.95 21.54 -21.53
CA GLY A 49 -5.08 22.70 -21.21
C GLY A 49 -4.91 23.15 -19.74
N LYS A 50 -5.56 22.50 -18.78
CA LYS A 50 -5.54 22.79 -17.35
C LYS A 50 -4.41 21.96 -16.76
N PRO A 51 -3.46 22.57 -16.05
CA PRO A 51 -2.43 21.81 -15.38
C PRO A 51 -3.11 20.85 -14.42
N SER A 52 -2.95 19.55 -14.64
CA SER A 52 -3.31 18.52 -13.70
C SER A 52 -2.32 18.61 -12.54
N SER A 53 -2.58 19.52 -11.60
CA SER A 53 -1.85 19.52 -10.34
C SER A 53 -2.29 18.29 -9.56
N LEU A 54 -1.54 17.19 -9.71
CA LEU A 54 -1.59 16.11 -8.74
C LEU A 54 -1.45 16.75 -7.35
N PRO A 55 -2.24 16.34 -6.35
CA PRO A 55 -2.10 16.87 -4.99
C PRO A 55 -0.63 16.76 -4.58
N VAL A 56 -0.06 17.83 -4.02
CA VAL A 56 1.35 17.82 -3.54
C VAL A 56 1.57 16.64 -2.59
N THR A 57 0.54 16.27 -1.84
CA THR A 57 0.51 15.08 -0.99
C THR A 57 0.89 13.81 -1.74
N TYR A 58 0.40 13.59 -2.97
CA TYR A 58 0.75 12.41 -3.78
C TYR A 58 2.26 12.31 -4.03
N THR A 59 2.90 13.43 -4.41
CA THR A 59 4.36 13.48 -4.60
C THR A 59 5.10 13.17 -3.30
N LEU A 60 4.65 13.72 -2.17
CA LEU A 60 5.24 13.46 -0.86
C LEU A 60 5.08 11.99 -0.44
N TYR A 61 3.90 11.40 -0.67
CA TYR A 61 3.67 9.97 -0.42
C TYR A 61 4.62 9.10 -1.25
N GLN A 62 4.80 9.44 -2.52
CA GLN A 62 5.71 8.72 -3.41
C GLN A 62 7.16 8.79 -2.91
N ASP A 63 7.64 9.96 -2.50
CA ASP A 63 8.99 10.13 -1.97
C ASP A 63 9.24 9.26 -0.72
N VAL A 64 8.27 9.22 0.20
CA VAL A 64 8.34 8.37 1.40
C VAL A 64 8.31 6.89 1.05
N HIS A 65 7.46 6.47 0.10
CA HIS A 65 7.44 5.08 -0.35
C HIS A 65 8.79 4.68 -0.93
N VAL A 66 9.39 5.51 -1.79
CA VAL A 66 10.73 5.24 -2.34
C VAL A 66 11.78 5.12 -1.24
N MET A 67 11.73 5.96 -0.20
CA MET A 67 12.61 5.84 0.96
C MET A 67 12.43 4.51 1.71
N ILE A 68 11.21 4.01 1.84
CA ILE A 68 10.94 2.75 2.54
C ILE A 68 11.43 1.54 1.73
N TRP A 69 11.06 1.47 0.45
CA TRP A 69 11.37 0.32 -0.39
C TRP A 69 12.84 0.30 -0.85
N ILE A 70 13.35 1.43 -1.31
CA ILE A 70 14.71 1.53 -1.87
C ILE A 70 15.69 2.02 -0.80
N GLY A 71 15.34 3.07 -0.04
CA GLY A 71 16.23 3.63 0.98
C GLY A 71 16.61 2.61 2.06
N PHE A 72 15.63 2.15 2.85
CA PHE A 72 15.89 1.14 3.89
C PHE A 72 16.22 -0.24 3.33
N GLY A 73 15.59 -0.62 2.22
CA GLY A 73 15.83 -1.90 1.55
C GLY A 73 17.29 -2.09 1.12
N PHE A 74 17.87 -1.11 0.40
CA PHE A 74 19.27 -1.20 -0.04
C PHE A 74 20.26 -0.88 1.10
N LEU A 75 19.90 -0.07 2.10
CA LEU A 75 20.77 0.17 3.26
C LEU A 75 21.13 -1.15 3.99
N MET A 76 20.20 -2.09 4.11
CA MET A 76 20.48 -3.38 4.78
C MET A 76 21.35 -4.33 3.93
N THR A 77 21.57 -4.03 2.65
CA THR A 77 22.30 -4.90 1.71
C THR A 77 23.82 -4.79 1.79
N PHE A 78 24.36 -3.86 2.59
CA PHE A 78 25.81 -3.74 2.80
C PHE A 78 26.47 -5.01 3.41
N LEU A 79 25.68 -5.95 3.96
CA LEU A 79 26.18 -7.24 4.42
C LEU A 79 26.39 -8.25 3.28
N ARG A 80 27.65 -8.56 2.99
CA ARG A 80 28.19 -9.41 1.92
C ARG A 80 27.52 -10.78 1.69
N ARG A 81 26.78 -11.33 2.65
CA ARG A 81 26.12 -12.66 2.54
C ARG A 81 24.59 -12.63 2.63
N TYR A 82 23.98 -11.49 2.96
CA TYR A 82 22.53 -11.40 3.25
C TYR A 82 21.77 -10.39 2.39
N GLY A 83 22.40 -9.75 1.40
CA GLY A 83 21.75 -8.70 0.59
C GLY A 83 20.41 -9.13 -0.06
N GLN A 84 20.34 -10.33 -0.64
CA GLN A 84 19.12 -10.81 -1.30
C GLN A 84 17.98 -11.11 -0.31
N SER A 85 18.29 -11.68 0.85
CA SER A 85 17.29 -11.93 1.89
C SER A 85 16.88 -10.65 2.61
N ALA A 86 17.80 -9.70 2.79
CA ALA A 86 17.52 -8.42 3.44
C ALA A 86 16.46 -7.64 2.65
N ILE A 87 16.65 -7.45 1.34
CA ILE A 87 15.70 -6.70 0.52
C ILE A 87 14.34 -7.41 0.38
N GLY A 88 14.36 -8.74 0.29
CA GLY A 88 13.13 -9.54 0.21
C GLY A 88 12.30 -9.49 1.49
N LEU A 89 12.95 -9.59 2.66
CA LEU A 89 12.27 -9.50 3.96
C LEU A 89 11.78 -8.07 4.25
N THR A 90 12.54 -7.04 3.89
CA THR A 90 12.06 -5.65 4.02
C THR A 90 10.85 -5.41 3.13
N PHE A 91 10.85 -5.96 1.91
CA PHE A 91 9.71 -5.80 1.00
C PHE A 91 8.46 -6.52 1.53
N LEU A 92 8.61 -7.78 1.96
CA LEU A 92 7.50 -8.55 2.52
C LEU A 92 6.91 -7.89 3.77
N LEU A 93 7.78 -7.42 4.68
CA LEU A 93 7.33 -6.77 5.91
C LEU A 93 6.66 -5.41 5.64
N ALA A 94 7.24 -4.59 4.77
CA ALA A 94 6.68 -3.28 4.43
C ALA A 94 5.30 -3.41 3.75
N ALA A 95 5.09 -4.42 2.90
CA ALA A 95 3.80 -4.65 2.24
C ALA A 95 2.70 -4.96 3.27
N ILE A 96 2.97 -5.87 4.20
CA ILE A 96 2.03 -6.24 5.27
C ILE A 96 1.77 -5.03 6.18
N LEU A 97 2.82 -4.31 6.58
CA LEU A 97 2.69 -3.17 7.49
C LEU A 97 1.90 -2.02 6.88
N VAL A 98 2.06 -1.74 5.58
CA VAL A 98 1.25 -0.69 4.92
C VAL A 98 -0.23 -1.05 4.92
N GLN A 99 -0.59 -2.31 4.64
CA GLN A 99 -1.99 -2.76 4.70
C GLN A 99 -2.56 -2.68 6.12
N VAL A 100 -1.80 -3.13 7.13
CA VAL A 100 -2.22 -3.05 8.53
C VAL A 100 -2.34 -1.60 9.00
N ALA A 101 -1.41 -0.72 8.63
CA ALA A 101 -1.44 0.69 8.98
C ALA A 101 -2.69 1.38 8.40
N MET A 102 -3.02 1.08 7.13
CA MET A 102 -4.26 1.57 6.54
C MET A 102 -5.48 1.06 7.31
N ILE A 103 -5.60 -0.25 7.58
CA ILE A 103 -6.73 -0.78 8.35
C ILE A 103 -6.85 -0.11 9.72
N CYS A 104 -5.75 0.09 10.44
CA CYS A 104 -5.75 0.81 11.72
C CYS A 104 -6.27 2.25 11.58
N GLU A 105 -5.82 2.98 10.57
CA GLU A 105 -6.30 4.34 10.28
C GLU A 105 -7.80 4.34 9.92
N GLY A 106 -8.22 3.39 9.08
CA GLY A 106 -9.62 3.20 8.68
C GLY A 106 -10.53 2.91 9.88
N VAL A 107 -10.13 2.03 10.80
CA VAL A 107 -10.90 1.70 12.01
C VAL A 107 -11.01 2.90 12.96
N VAL A 108 -9.92 3.65 13.15
CA VAL A 108 -9.93 4.87 14.00
C VAL A 108 -10.86 5.93 13.40
N HIS A 109 -10.86 6.10 12.07
CA HIS A 109 -11.77 7.01 11.39
C HIS A 109 -13.22 6.55 11.43
N LEU A 110 -13.52 5.25 11.24
CA LEU A 110 -14.87 4.71 11.39
C LEU A 110 -15.43 4.95 12.80
N GLN A 111 -14.60 4.80 13.84
CA GLN A 111 -15.02 5.06 15.22
C GLN A 111 -15.38 6.53 15.47
N LYS A 112 -14.76 7.46 14.71
CA LYS A 112 -14.88 8.90 14.92
C LYS A 112 -15.93 9.55 14.00
N ASN A 113 -16.09 9.05 12.78
CA ASN A 113 -16.96 9.60 11.75
C ASN A 113 -17.34 8.46 10.80
N ASN A 114 -18.59 7.96 10.86
CA ASN A 114 -19.14 6.73 10.25
C ASN A 114 -18.80 6.38 8.77
N THR A 115 -17.93 7.11 8.08
CA THR A 115 -17.47 6.85 6.72
C THR A 115 -15.97 7.14 6.58
N SER A 116 -15.19 6.10 6.26
CA SER A 116 -13.75 6.18 5.97
C SER A 116 -13.55 6.15 4.45
N TYR A 117 -13.44 7.34 3.84
CA TYR A 117 -13.17 7.42 2.41
C TYR A 117 -11.68 7.24 2.13
N LEU A 118 -11.35 6.36 1.21
CA LEU A 118 -10.00 6.24 0.67
C LEU A 118 -9.75 7.43 -0.29
N SER A 119 -9.27 8.54 0.26
CA SER A 119 -8.90 9.76 -0.49
C SER A 119 -7.51 10.23 -0.08
N LEU A 120 -6.81 10.89 -0.99
CA LEU A 120 -5.45 11.43 -0.81
C LEU A 120 -5.45 12.80 -0.09
N LYS A 121 -6.53 13.13 0.62
CA LYS A 121 -6.88 14.47 1.09
C LYS A 121 -7.09 14.53 2.60
#